data_AF-A0A535FTK4-F1
#
_entry.id   AF-A0A535FTK4-F1
#
_cell.length_a   1.000
_cell.length_b   1.000
_cell.length_c   1.000
_cell.angle_alpha   90.00
_cell.angle_beta   90.00
_cell.angle_gamma   90.00
#
_symmetry.space_group_name_H-M   'P 1'
#
loop_
_entity.id
_entity.type
_entity.pdbx_description
1 polymer ?
#
loop_
_entity_poly.entity_id
_entity_poly.type
_entity_poly.pdbx_seq_one_letter_code
_entity_poly.pdbx_strand_id
1 'polypeptide(L)'
;MPIRLLAIDLDGTLVNERLEMDPRDVAAVRAAVAAGVLVVLATGRMFKSSLRYAEPLGLDGPIINYQGAVVREIASGEVWYRCELTVPMQQRVLAVAEPNDWHVNAYVDEQVYTARARPEADLYARVAMVPYEVVGPLSKWVR
;
A
#
# COMPACT_ATOMS: atom_id res chain seq x y z
N MET A 1 -18.28 -25.24 -7.89
CA MET A 1 -16.80 -25.26 -7.98
C MET A 1 -16.24 -24.81 -6.65
N PRO A 2 -15.18 -25.43 -6.11
CA PRO A 2 -14.54 -24.93 -4.90
C PRO A 2 -13.86 -23.58 -5.17
N ILE A 3 -13.92 -22.65 -4.21
CA ILE A 3 -13.16 -21.40 -4.25
C ILE A 3 -11.68 -21.76 -4.10
N ARG A 4 -10.85 -21.26 -5.02
CA ARG A 4 -9.38 -21.50 -5.00
C ARG A 4 -8.58 -20.27 -4.62
N LEU A 5 -9.16 -19.08 -4.77
CA LEU A 5 -8.52 -17.81 -4.45
C LEU A 5 -9.55 -16.86 -3.84
N LEU A 6 -9.13 -16.16 -2.78
CA LEU A 6 -9.85 -15.06 -2.17
C LEU A 6 -8.97 -13.81 -2.19
N ALA A 7 -9.31 -12.82 -3.01
CA ALA A 7 -8.71 -11.50 -2.95
C ALA A 7 -9.57 -10.62 -2.04
N ILE A 8 -8.96 -9.97 -1.05
CA ILE A 8 -9.67 -9.18 -0.05
C ILE A 8 -8.99 -7.84 0.20
N ASP A 9 -9.80 -6.79 0.28
CA ASP A 9 -9.34 -5.45 0.61
C ASP A 9 -9.02 -5.29 2.10
N LEU A 10 -8.21 -4.29 2.45
CA LEU A 10 -7.84 -3.97 3.82
C LEU A 10 -8.72 -2.88 4.41
N ASP A 11 -8.45 -1.61 4.09
CA ASP A 11 -9.02 -0.45 4.77
C ASP A 11 -10.53 -0.33 4.49
N GLY A 12 -11.34 -0.37 5.54
CA GLY A 12 -12.81 -0.39 5.41
C GLY A 12 -13.38 -1.78 5.09
N THR A 13 -12.54 -2.81 4.98
CA THR A 13 -12.94 -4.20 4.73
C THR A 13 -12.47 -5.13 5.86
N LEU A 14 -11.18 -5.48 5.92
CA LEU A 14 -10.60 -6.26 7.04
C LEU A 14 -10.13 -5.36 8.20
N VAL A 15 -9.83 -4.10 7.91
CA VAL A 15 -9.26 -3.14 8.84
C VAL A 15 -10.28 -2.03 9.05
N ASN A 16 -10.69 -1.82 10.29
CA ASN A 16 -11.65 -0.78 10.64
C ASN A 16 -11.01 0.61 10.71
N GLU A 17 -11.81 1.64 11.00
CA GLU A 17 -11.35 3.04 11.10
C GLU A 17 -10.31 3.28 12.21
N ARG A 18 -10.19 2.37 13.19
CA ARG A 18 -9.17 2.39 14.24
C ARG A 18 -7.90 1.64 13.85
N LEU A 19 -7.80 1.18 12.60
CA LEU A 19 -6.69 0.39 12.07
C LEU A 19 -6.56 -1.00 12.72
N GLU A 20 -7.68 -1.56 13.20
CA GLU A 20 -7.73 -2.85 13.87
C GLU A 20 -8.47 -3.88 13.00
N MET A 21 -8.06 -5.14 13.08
CA MET A 21 -8.80 -6.27 12.48
C MET A 21 -9.70 -6.91 13.53
N ASP A 22 -10.93 -7.26 13.15
CA ASP A 22 -11.83 -8.02 14.03
C ASP A 22 -11.29 -9.46 14.20
N PRO A 23 -11.21 -9.99 15.45
CA PRO A 23 -10.76 -11.36 15.69
C PRO A 23 -11.55 -12.42 14.92
N ARG A 24 -12.84 -12.18 14.66
CA ARG A 24 -13.69 -13.08 13.86
C ARG A 24 -13.24 -13.12 12.40
N ASP A 25 -12.88 -11.98 11.83
CA ASP A 25 -12.43 -11.91 10.43
C ASP A 25 -11.06 -12.55 10.27
N VAL A 26 -10.16 -12.32 11.23
CA VAL A 26 -8.86 -13.02 11.29
C VAL A 26 -9.06 -14.54 11.33
N ALA A 27 -9.97 -15.04 12.18
CA ALA A 27 -10.27 -16.47 12.26
C ALA A 27 -10.86 -17.02 10.95
N ALA A 28 -11.74 -16.26 10.28
CA ALA A 28 -12.34 -16.65 9.01
C ALA A 28 -11.29 -16.75 7.89
N VAL A 29 -10.40 -15.75 7.78
CA VAL A 29 -9.31 -15.77 6.80
C VAL A 29 -8.38 -16.96 7.04
N ARG A 30 -7.99 -17.20 8.29
CA ARG A 30 -7.13 -18.34 8.63
C ARG A 30 -7.79 -19.68 8.33
N ALA A 31 -9.10 -19.79 8.53
CA ALA A 31 -9.85 -21.00 8.14
C ALA A 31 -9.85 -21.21 6.62
N ALA A 32 -9.94 -20.14 5.82
CA ALA A 32 -9.84 -20.23 4.36
C ALA A 32 -8.43 -20.68 3.92
N VAL A 33 -7.38 -20.13 4.52
CA VAL A 33 -5.99 -20.56 4.29
C VAL A 33 -5.80 -22.04 4.64
N ALA A 34 -6.29 -22.48 5.80
CA ALA A 34 -6.21 -23.87 6.24
C ALA A 34 -6.99 -24.84 5.33
N ALA A 35 -8.02 -24.35 4.64
CA ALA A 35 -8.76 -25.11 3.64
C ALA A 35 -8.07 -25.16 2.26
N GLY A 36 -6.88 -24.58 2.12
CA GLY A 36 -6.11 -24.55 0.87
C GLY A 36 -6.54 -23.47 -0.12
N VAL A 37 -7.30 -22.47 0.34
CA VAL A 37 -7.62 -21.27 -0.47
C VAL A 37 -6.42 -20.33 -0.44
N LEU A 38 -5.94 -19.91 -1.61
CA LEU A 38 -4.96 -18.84 -1.68
C LEU A 38 -5.62 -17.51 -1.32
N VAL A 39 -5.29 -16.94 -0.16
CA VAL A 39 -5.79 -15.62 0.25
C VAL A 39 -4.76 -14.55 -0.11
N VAL A 40 -5.22 -13.50 -0.79
CA VAL A 40 -4.41 -12.39 -1.30
C VAL A 40 -4.97 -11.08 -0.77
N LEU A 41 -4.14 -10.27 -0.13
CA LEU A 41 -4.52 -8.90 0.22
C LEU A 41 -4.43 -8.01 -1.02
N ALA A 42 -5.43 -7.14 -1.22
CA ALA A 42 -5.45 -6.16 -2.30
C ALA A 42 -5.72 -4.76 -1.75
N THR A 43 -4.74 -3.87 -1.79
CA THR A 43 -4.79 -2.61 -1.04
C THR A 43 -4.10 -1.45 -1.74
N GLY A 44 -4.55 -0.23 -1.43
CA GLY A 44 -3.85 1.01 -1.76
C GLY A 44 -2.57 1.24 -0.96
N ARG A 45 -2.36 0.51 0.14
CA ARG A 45 -1.20 0.65 1.02
C ARG A 45 0.11 0.23 0.34
N MET A 46 1.20 0.83 0.80
CA MET A 46 2.57 0.38 0.54
C MET A 46 2.78 -1.04 1.07
N PHE A 47 3.73 -1.79 0.51
CA PHE A 47 4.00 -3.16 0.95
C PHE A 47 4.42 -3.24 2.43
N LYS A 48 5.34 -2.38 2.88
CA LYS A 48 5.70 -2.26 4.31
C LYS A 48 4.49 -1.97 5.21
N SER A 49 3.54 -1.18 4.72
CA SER A 49 2.35 -0.82 5.49
C SER A 49 1.36 -1.98 5.58
N SER A 50 1.20 -2.76 4.51
CA SER A 50 0.27 -3.90 4.47
C SER A 50 0.81 -5.16 5.16
N LEU A 51 2.12 -5.36 5.19
CA LEU A 51 2.76 -6.56 5.77
C LEU A 51 2.31 -6.85 7.21
N ARG A 52 2.16 -5.81 8.04
CA ARG A 52 1.73 -5.93 9.44
C ARG A 52 0.34 -6.57 9.61
N TYR A 53 -0.49 -6.52 8.57
CA TYR A 53 -1.82 -7.15 8.57
C TYR A 53 -1.77 -8.55 7.97
N ALA A 54 -0.84 -8.82 7.06
CA ALA A 54 -0.67 -10.13 6.46
C ALA A 54 -0.16 -11.19 7.47
N GLU A 55 0.75 -10.79 8.36
CA GLU A 55 1.36 -11.69 9.35
C GLU A 55 0.34 -12.31 10.33
N PRO A 56 -0.54 -11.55 11.01
CA PRO A 56 -1.57 -12.13 11.89
C PRO A 56 -2.57 -13.05 11.18
N LEU A 57 -2.78 -12.83 9.88
CA LEU A 57 -3.64 -13.64 9.01
C LEU A 57 -2.95 -14.93 8.55
N GLY A 58 -1.64 -15.08 8.78
CA GLY A 58 -0.86 -16.24 8.37
C GLY A 58 -0.68 -16.34 6.86
N LEU A 59 -0.56 -15.21 6.17
CA LEU A 59 -0.39 -15.16 4.72
C LEU A 59 1.10 -15.14 4.35
N ASP A 60 1.47 -15.94 3.36
CA ASP A 60 2.84 -16.07 2.82
C ASP A 60 2.94 -15.77 1.31
N GLY A 61 1.80 -15.75 0.61
CA GLY A 61 1.69 -15.50 -0.82
C GLY A 61 1.81 -14.01 -1.23
N PRO A 62 1.28 -13.63 -2.40
CA PRO A 62 1.39 -12.25 -2.89
C PRO A 62 0.46 -11.28 -2.17
N ILE A 63 0.88 -10.01 -2.14
CA ILE A 63 0.03 -8.86 -1.85
C ILE A 63 -0.03 -7.98 -3.09
N ILE A 64 -1.22 -7.51 -3.42
CA ILE A 64 -1.47 -6.47 -4.43
C ILE A 64 -1.45 -5.12 -3.70
N ASN A 65 -0.45 -4.30 -3.98
CA ASN A 65 -0.20 -3.00 -3.34
C ASN A 65 -0.41 -1.83 -4.30
N TYR A 66 -0.42 -0.61 -3.73
CA TYR A 66 -0.47 0.64 -4.51
C TYR A 66 -1.62 0.66 -5.54
N GLN A 67 -2.81 0.20 -5.11
CA GLN A 67 -3.99 0.10 -5.99
C GLN A 67 -3.77 -0.79 -7.22
N GLY A 68 -2.94 -1.82 -7.09
CA GLY A 68 -2.63 -2.75 -8.19
C GLY A 68 -1.37 -2.43 -8.97
N ALA A 69 -0.68 -1.33 -8.68
CA ALA A 69 0.56 -0.97 -9.36
C ALA A 69 1.72 -1.93 -9.05
N VAL A 70 1.69 -2.64 -7.92
CA VAL A 70 2.73 -3.63 -7.56
C VAL A 70 2.09 -4.90 -7.02
N VAL A 71 2.61 -6.07 -7.42
CA VAL A 71 2.33 -7.35 -6.77
C VAL A 71 3.64 -7.89 -6.22
N ARG A 72 3.69 -8.14 -4.91
CA ARG A 72 4.90 -8.57 -4.22
C ARG A 72 4.63 -9.76 -3.31
N GLU A 73 5.45 -10.80 -3.39
CA GLU A 73 5.37 -11.97 -2.52
C GLU A 73 5.89 -11.66 -1.12
N ILE A 74 5.16 -12.12 -0.09
CA ILE A 74 5.55 -11.91 1.32
C ILE A 74 6.81 -12.70 1.66
N ALA A 75 6.84 -14.00 1.31
CA ALA A 75 7.90 -14.90 1.74
C ALA A 75 9.29 -14.55 1.16
N SER A 76 9.38 -14.32 -0.16
CA SER A 76 10.66 -14.00 -0.82
C SER A 76 10.93 -12.49 -0.92
N GLY A 77 9.89 -11.66 -0.85
CA GLY A 77 9.97 -10.25 -1.22
C GLY A 77 10.12 -10.02 -2.74
N GLU A 78 9.95 -11.05 -3.57
CA GLU A 78 9.99 -10.92 -5.04
C GLU A 78 8.84 -10.05 -5.54
N VAL A 79 9.14 -9.18 -6.51
CA VAL A 79 8.13 -8.38 -7.19
C VAL A 79 7.68 -9.13 -8.44
N TRP A 80 6.47 -9.67 -8.41
CA TRP A 80 5.87 -10.41 -9.53
C TRP A 80 5.35 -9.48 -10.62
N TYR A 81 4.91 -8.28 -10.24
CA TYR A 81 4.37 -7.29 -11.17
C TYR A 81 4.66 -5.87 -10.68
N ARG A 82 4.87 -4.97 -11.64
CA ARG A 82 5.12 -3.54 -11.41
C ARG A 82 4.61 -2.71 -12.59
N CYS A 83 3.86 -1.66 -12.29
CA CYS A 83 3.39 -0.66 -13.23
C CYS A 83 3.52 0.72 -12.58
N GLU A 84 4.65 1.39 -12.85
CA GLU A 84 4.99 2.67 -12.24
C GLU A 84 4.73 3.83 -13.19
N LEU A 85 4.55 5.02 -12.62
CA LEU A 85 4.52 6.24 -13.40
C LEU A 85 5.91 6.52 -13.96
N THR A 86 6.01 6.74 -15.27
CA THR A 86 7.25 7.22 -15.89
C THR A 86 7.55 8.64 -15.44
N VAL A 87 8.82 9.06 -15.50
CA VAL A 87 9.22 10.44 -15.14
C VAL A 87 8.40 11.49 -15.90
N PRO A 88 8.14 11.38 -17.22
CA PRO A 88 7.23 12.30 -17.91
C PRO A 88 5.79 12.31 -17.37
N MET A 89 5.26 11.18 -16.90
CA MET A 89 3.95 11.13 -16.24
C MET A 89 3.98 11.83 -14.89
N GLN A 90 5.00 11.55 -14.07
CA GLN A 90 5.20 12.21 -12.78
C GLN A 90 5.28 13.73 -12.95
N GLN A 91 6.09 14.21 -13.90
CA GLN A 91 6.22 15.63 -14.20
C GLN A 91 4.90 16.27 -14.64
N ARG A 92 4.06 15.58 -15.41
CA ARG A 92 2.72 16.08 -15.78
C ARG A 92 1.79 16.22 -14.57
N VAL A 93 1.82 15.27 -13.65
CA VAL A 93 1.03 15.35 -12.39
C VAL A 93 1.52 16.53 -11.55
N LEU A 94 2.83 16.68 -11.40
CA LEU A 94 3.45 17.74 -10.60
C LEU A 94 3.23 19.13 -11.18
N ALA A 95 3.24 19.26 -12.52
CA ALA A 95 2.92 20.51 -13.21
C ALA A 95 1.48 21.01 -12.94
N VAL A 96 0.57 20.12 -12.54
CA VAL A 96 -0.79 20.48 -12.10
C VAL A 96 -0.81 20.70 -10.59
N ALA A 97 -0.24 19.80 -9.79
CA ALA A 97 -0.37 19.84 -8.35
C ALA A 97 0.40 20.99 -7.69
N GLU A 98 1.65 21.26 -8.12
CA GLU A 98 2.51 22.24 -7.46
C GLU A 98 1.99 23.68 -7.58
N PRO A 99 1.55 24.19 -8.75
CA PRO A 99 0.99 25.54 -8.87
C PRO A 99 -0.32 25.74 -8.09
N ASN A 100 -1.06 24.66 -7.86
CA ASN A 100 -2.31 24.67 -7.09
C ASN A 100 -2.09 24.46 -5.58
N ASP A 101 -0.82 24.39 -5.13
CA ASP A 101 -0.44 24.17 -3.73
C ASP A 101 -0.98 22.84 -3.14
N TRP A 102 -1.26 21.85 -3.99
CA TRP A 102 -1.77 20.54 -3.56
C TRP A 102 -0.67 19.70 -2.89
N HIS A 103 -1.04 18.99 -1.82
CA HIS A 103 -0.16 18.03 -1.20
C HIS A 103 0.03 16.80 -2.10
N VAL A 104 1.27 16.34 -2.23
CA VAL A 104 1.64 15.16 -3.01
C VAL A 104 2.56 14.28 -2.17
N ASN A 105 2.25 12.99 -2.15
CA ASN A 105 3.14 11.92 -1.69
C ASN A 105 3.70 11.20 -2.92
N ALA A 106 5.02 11.17 -3.03
CA ALA A 106 5.74 10.35 -3.99
C ALA A 106 6.21 9.07 -3.30
N TYR A 107 5.86 7.92 -3.85
CA TYR A 107 6.30 6.61 -3.38
C TYR A 107 7.49 6.17 -4.21
N VAL A 108 8.66 6.05 -3.59
CA VAL A 108 9.89 5.62 -4.26
C VAL A 108 10.59 4.61 -3.36
N ASP A 109 10.87 3.41 -3.89
CA ASP A 109 11.59 2.35 -3.19
C ASP A 109 11.11 2.08 -1.74
N GLU A 110 9.80 1.90 -1.58
CA GLU A 110 9.16 1.67 -0.27
C GLU A 110 9.42 2.79 0.77
N GLN A 111 9.58 4.02 0.29
CA GLN A 111 9.67 5.26 1.07
C GLN A 111 8.71 6.32 0.53
N VAL A 112 8.33 7.26 1.38
CA VAL A 112 7.40 8.35 1.05
C VAL A 112 8.16 9.66 1.07
N TYR A 113 8.03 10.42 0.00
CA TYR A 113 8.64 11.73 -0.15
C TYR A 113 7.58 12.78 -0.40
N THR A 114 7.75 13.96 0.20
CA THR A 114 6.88 15.11 -0.05
C THR A 114 7.70 16.39 -0.15
N ALA A 115 7.07 17.45 -0.69
CA ALA A 115 7.79 18.69 -0.95
C ALA A 115 8.13 19.48 0.33
N ARG A 116 7.30 19.32 1.39
CA ARG A 116 7.40 20.01 2.68
C ARG A 116 6.48 19.33 3.69
N ALA A 117 6.78 19.48 4.97
CA ALA A 117 5.90 19.00 6.04
C ALA A 117 4.55 19.71 5.97
N ARG A 118 3.46 18.93 6.06
CA ARG A 118 2.08 19.41 6.04
C ARG A 118 1.16 18.47 6.85
N PRO A 119 0.01 18.95 7.35
CA PRO A 119 -0.95 18.10 8.06
C PRO A 119 -1.38 16.85 7.28
N GLU A 120 -1.46 16.93 5.95
CA GLU A 120 -1.78 15.80 5.08
C GLU A 120 -0.67 14.74 5.06
N ALA A 121 0.60 15.16 5.06
CA ALA A 121 1.74 14.26 5.16
C ALA A 121 1.77 13.55 6.52
N ASP A 122 1.51 14.32 7.59
CA ASP A 122 1.44 13.80 8.95
C ASP A 122 0.27 12.82 9.13
N LEU A 123 -0.89 13.13 8.53
CA LEU A 123 -2.04 12.25 8.51
C LEU A 123 -1.71 10.95 7.78
N TYR A 124 -1.13 11.04 6.58
CA TYR A 124 -0.72 9.87 5.82
C TYR A 124 0.24 9.00 6.63
N ALA A 125 1.29 9.59 7.21
CA ALA A 125 2.27 8.84 7.99
C ALA A 125 1.68 8.13 9.20
N ARG A 126 0.70 8.75 9.88
CA ARG A 126 -0.03 8.08 10.99
C ARG A 126 -0.88 6.92 10.49
N VAL A 127 -1.66 7.10 9.43
CA VAL A 127 -2.62 6.10 8.93
C VAL A 127 -1.92 4.94 8.22
N ALA A 128 -0.95 5.24 7.36
CA ALA A 128 -0.13 4.28 6.66
C ALA A 128 0.97 3.69 7.58
N MET A 129 1.22 4.31 8.74
CA MET A 129 2.23 3.88 9.72
C MET A 129 3.63 3.71 9.11
N VAL A 130 3.99 4.68 8.26
CA VAL A 130 5.27 4.81 7.56
C VAL A 130 5.73 6.26 7.64
N PRO A 131 7.02 6.54 7.88
CA PRO A 131 7.52 7.91 7.88
C PRO A 131 7.53 8.50 6.47
N TYR A 132 7.65 9.83 6.39
CA TYR A 132 7.91 10.56 5.16
C TYR A 132 9.19 11.40 5.27
N GLU A 133 9.79 11.69 4.13
CA GLU A 133 10.94 12.60 4.01
C GLU A 133 10.57 13.85 3.21
N VAL A 134 11.17 14.98 3.58
CA VAL A 134 10.98 16.26 2.90
C VAL A 134 12.16 16.52 1.97
N VAL A 135 11.88 16.71 0.68
CA VAL A 135 12.91 16.82 -0.37
C VAL A 135 12.87 18.13 -1.16
N GLY A 136 11.99 19.06 -0.78
CA GLY A 136 11.73 20.27 -1.56
C GLY A 136 10.86 19.98 -2.80
N PRO A 137 10.76 20.91 -3.76
CA PRO A 137 9.87 20.76 -4.92
C PRO A 137 10.07 19.42 -5.62
N LEU A 138 9.02 18.60 -5.65
CA LEU A 138 9.09 17.23 -6.17
C LEU A 138 9.45 17.24 -7.65
N SER A 139 8.98 18.24 -8.41
CA SER A 139 9.30 18.43 -9.84
C SER A 139 10.81 18.58 -10.11
N LYS A 140 11.57 19.05 -9.11
CA LYS A 140 13.04 19.19 -9.19
C LYS A 140 13.78 17.99 -8.60
N TRP A 141 13.10 17.18 -7.80
CA TRP A 141 13.68 16.03 -7.12
C TRP A 141 13.53 14.73 -7.92
N VAL A 142 12.36 14.51 -8.55
CA VAL A 142 12.14 13.35 -9.43
C VAL A 142 13.03 13.44 -10.67
N ARG A 143 13.67 12.32 -11.03
CA ARG A 143 14.65 12.23 -12.13
C ARG A 143 14.33 11.07 -13.05
#